data_AF-A0AAE1XSY3-F1
#
_entry.id   AF-A0AAE1XSY3-F1
#
_cell.length_a   1.000
_cell.length_b   1.000
_cell.length_c   1.000
_cell.angle_alpha   90.00
_cell.angle_beta   90.00
_cell.angle_gamma   90.00
#
_symmetry.space_group_name_H-M   'P 1'
#
loop_
_entity.id
_entity.type
_entity.pdbx_description
1 polymer ?
#
loop_
_entity_poly.entity_id
_entity_poly.type
_entity_poly.pdbx_seq_one_letter_code
_entity_poly.pdbx_strand_id
1 'polypeptide(L)'
;METDVAFSGLHGSAKLDGQNYAMWHRKIQYFLHRKKIFDHLTTGMPKPIEPKNGQIAQYRRELDAHNKWCDEDLSACFTMLSCMQDNLIREYEKYQTAKELWKVLKVANGGTLATILGELTLKSINTYLTQNNQ
;
A
#
# COMPACT_ATOMS: atom_id res chain seq x y z
N MET A 1 -25.15 3.89 -8.27
CA MET A 1 -24.07 2.88 -8.23
C MET A 1 -23.00 3.31 -9.21
N GLU A 2 -22.21 4.32 -8.86
CA GLU A 2 -21.03 4.73 -9.63
C GLU A 2 -19.89 3.78 -9.24
N THR A 3 -19.83 2.63 -9.89
CA THR A 3 -18.58 1.89 -9.96
C THR A 3 -17.62 2.74 -10.78
N ASP A 4 -16.81 3.51 -10.06
CA ASP A 4 -15.81 4.45 -10.56
C ASP A 4 -15.01 3.83 -11.72
N VAL A 5 -15.10 4.44 -12.89
CA VAL A 5 -14.42 4.02 -14.14
C VAL A 5 -12.89 3.92 -13.94
N ALA A 6 -12.34 4.58 -12.91
CA ALA A 6 -10.93 4.43 -12.53
C ALA A 6 -10.62 3.10 -11.81
N PHE A 7 -11.58 2.53 -11.08
CA PHE A 7 -11.42 1.24 -10.40
C PHE A 7 -11.46 0.07 -11.39
N SER A 8 -12.31 0.14 -12.42
CA SER A 8 -12.33 -0.87 -13.49
C SER A 8 -11.05 -0.88 -14.33
N GLY A 9 -10.40 0.27 -14.52
CA GLY A 9 -9.09 0.37 -15.18
C GLY A 9 -7.92 -0.26 -14.40
N LEU A 10 -8.05 -0.45 -13.08
CA LEU A 10 -7.05 -1.11 -12.23
C LEU A 10 -7.13 -2.64 -12.30
N HIS A 11 -8.31 -3.21 -12.55
CA HIS A 11 -8.57 -4.64 -12.39
C HIS A 11 -7.93 -5.52 -13.49
N GLY A 12 -7.65 -4.98 -14.68
CA GLY A 12 -7.22 -5.77 -15.85
C GLY A 12 -5.73 -5.78 -16.17
N SER A 13 -5.01 -4.66 -15.99
CA SER A 13 -3.62 -4.51 -16.47
C SER A 13 -2.65 -3.91 -15.43
N ALA A 14 -3.07 -3.86 -14.16
CA ALA A 14 -2.37 -3.12 -13.12
C ALA A 14 -2.26 -3.87 -11.78
N LYS A 15 -2.62 -5.15 -11.72
CA LYS A 15 -2.46 -5.93 -10.50
C LYS A 15 -0.98 -6.11 -10.18
N LEU A 16 -0.60 -5.92 -8.92
CA LEU A 16 0.77 -6.20 -8.47
C LEU A 16 1.11 -7.66 -8.78
N ASP A 17 2.19 -7.87 -9.51
CA ASP A 17 2.70 -9.18 -9.94
C ASP A 17 4.14 -9.45 -9.47
N GLY A 18 4.67 -8.55 -8.63
CA GLY A 18 6.04 -8.59 -8.13
C GLY A 18 7.07 -7.90 -9.03
N GLN A 19 6.77 -7.64 -10.30
CA GLN A 19 7.68 -6.96 -11.24
C GLN A 19 7.26 -5.52 -11.50
N ASN A 20 5.97 -5.21 -11.38
CA ASN A 20 5.40 -3.92 -11.74
C ASN A 20 5.21 -2.94 -10.56
N TYR A 21 5.90 -3.16 -9.43
CA TYR A 21 5.70 -2.41 -8.19
C TYR A 21 5.73 -0.88 -8.36
N ALA A 22 6.68 -0.34 -9.13
CA ALA A 22 6.79 1.11 -9.33
C ALA A 22 5.52 1.72 -9.95
N MET A 23 4.96 1.05 -10.95
CA MET A 23 3.73 1.49 -11.61
C MET A 23 2.52 1.28 -10.70
N TRP A 24 2.44 0.12 -10.05
CA TRP A 24 1.39 -0.20 -9.08
C TRP A 24 1.33 0.83 -7.95
N HIS A 25 2.48 1.13 -7.33
CA HIS A 25 2.62 2.10 -6.25
C HIS A 25 2.08 3.47 -6.67
N ARG A 26 2.48 3.99 -7.84
CA ARG A 26 2.01 5.29 -8.34
C ARG A 26 0.50 5.32 -8.57
N LYS A 27 -0.09 4.24 -9.10
CA LYS A 27 -1.53 4.11 -9.33
C LYS A 27 -2.32 4.10 -8.01
N ILE A 28 -1.85 3.34 -7.02
CA ILE A 28 -2.46 3.31 -5.67
C ILE A 28 -2.41 4.69 -5.02
N GLN A 29 -1.27 5.39 -5.06
CA GLN A 29 -1.17 6.74 -4.50
C GLN A 29 -2.18 7.69 -5.14
N TYR A 30 -2.26 7.71 -6.47
CA TYR A 30 -3.21 8.55 -7.20
C TYR A 30 -4.67 8.25 -6.80
N PHE A 31 -5.02 6.96 -6.73
CA PHE A 31 -6.36 6.54 -6.37
C PHE A 31 -6.75 6.92 -4.93
N LEU A 32 -5.85 6.71 -3.96
CA LEU A 32 -6.10 7.06 -2.56
C LEU A 32 -6.12 8.58 -2.34
N HIS A 33 -5.34 9.36 -3.10
CA HIS A 33 -5.44 10.82 -3.11
C HIS A 33 -6.80 11.27 -3.65
N ARG A 34 -7.29 10.69 -4.75
CA ARG A 34 -8.62 11.00 -5.29
C ARG A 34 -9.73 10.69 -4.30
N LYS A 35 -9.60 9.60 -3.54
CA LYS A 35 -10.51 9.24 -2.45
C LYS A 35 -10.33 10.07 -1.16
N LYS A 36 -9.32 10.94 -1.08
CA LYS A 36 -8.96 11.72 0.12
C LYS A 36 -8.59 10.87 1.34
N ILE A 37 -8.15 9.63 1.14
CA ILE A 37 -7.76 8.70 2.22
C ILE A 37 -6.26 8.37 2.20
N PHE A 38 -5.45 9.07 1.40
CA PHE A 38 -4.01 8.84 1.30
C PHE A 38 -3.28 8.92 2.65
N ASP A 39 -3.72 9.80 3.55
CA ASP A 39 -3.05 10.02 4.85
C ASP A 39 -3.07 8.77 5.76
N HIS A 40 -4.01 7.84 5.54
CA HIS A 40 -4.08 6.54 6.24
C HIS A 40 -2.84 5.67 6.00
N LEU A 41 -2.10 5.89 4.91
CA LEU A 41 -0.85 5.19 4.64
C LEU A 41 0.30 5.60 5.58
N THR A 42 0.15 6.70 6.31
CA THR A 42 1.23 7.29 7.12
C THR A 42 0.82 7.61 8.55
N THR A 43 -0.46 7.91 8.76
CA THR A 43 -1.03 8.27 10.05
C THR A 43 -1.77 7.09 10.67
N GLY A 44 -2.06 7.20 11.96
CA GLY A 44 -2.98 6.32 12.67
C GLY A 44 -3.88 7.19 13.53
N MET A 45 -5.12 6.77 13.75
CA MET A 45 -6.02 7.48 14.65
C MET A 45 -6.15 6.72 15.98
N PRO A 46 -5.73 7.30 17.12
CA PRO A 46 -5.89 6.65 18.41
C PRO A 46 -7.38 6.52 18.75
N LYS A 47 -7.72 5.46 19.48
CA LYS A 47 -9.07 5.29 20.02
C LYS A 47 -9.31 6.35 21.11
N PRO A 48 -10.46 7.05 21.10
CA PRO A 48 -10.80 8.02 22.13
C PRO A 48 -10.90 7.37 23.51
N ILE A 49 -10.55 8.12 24.55
CA ILE A 49 -10.59 7.66 25.95
C ILE A 49 -11.94 8.04 26.54
N GLU A 50 -12.60 7.07 27.20
CA GLU A 50 -13.88 7.32 27.86
C GLU A 50 -13.73 8.34 29.01
N PRO A 51 -14.54 9.42 29.03
CA PRO A 51 -14.39 10.50 29.99
C PRO A 51 -14.96 10.12 31.36
N LYS A 52 -14.20 10.39 32.42
CA LYS A 52 -14.64 10.18 33.82
C LYS A 52 -15.62 11.25 34.34
N ASN A 53 -15.72 12.40 33.65
CA ASN A 53 -16.36 13.63 34.13
C ASN A 53 -17.58 14.06 33.31
N GLY A 54 -18.21 13.14 32.57
CA GLY A 54 -19.49 13.43 31.90
C GLY A 54 -19.38 14.18 30.56
N GLN A 55 -18.19 14.32 29.97
CA GLN A 55 -17.98 14.88 28.62
C GLN A 55 -18.44 13.93 27.49
N ILE A 56 -19.62 13.32 27.66
CA ILE A 56 -20.16 12.27 26.80
C ILE A 56 -20.36 12.76 25.36
N ALA A 57 -20.79 14.02 25.18
CA ALA A 57 -21.00 14.58 23.85
C ALA A 57 -19.70 14.72 23.04
N GLN A 58 -18.60 15.13 23.69
CA GLN A 58 -17.30 15.22 23.04
C GLN A 58 -16.77 13.82 22.71
N TYR A 59 -16.82 12.90 23.67
CA TYR A 59 -16.41 11.51 23.47
C TYR A 59 -17.15 10.82 22.33
N ARG A 60 -18.47 11.05 22.21
CA ARG A 60 -19.26 10.53 21.08
C ARG A 60 -18.76 11.05 19.73
N ARG A 61 -18.51 12.36 19.61
CA ARG A 61 -17.96 12.95 18.37
C ARG A 61 -16.60 12.38 18.00
N GLU A 62 -15.72 12.22 18.99
CA GLU A 62 -14.40 11.62 18.76
C GLU A 62 -14.50 10.14 18.38
N LEU A 63 -15.43 9.40 18.99
CA LEU A 63 -15.67 7.99 18.68
C LEU A 63 -16.22 7.82 17.26
N ASP A 64 -17.16 8.67 16.85
CA ASP A 64 -17.69 8.67 15.48
C ASP A 64 -16.59 9.00 14.47
N ALA A 65 -15.72 9.97 14.77
CA ALA A 65 -14.57 10.30 13.94
C ALA A 65 -13.57 9.13 13.84
N HIS A 66 -13.30 8.45 14.96
CA HIS A 66 -12.44 7.26 14.99
C HIS A 66 -13.02 6.11 14.19
N ASN A 67 -14.31 5.80 14.33
CA ASN A 67 -14.97 4.75 13.56
C ASN A 67 -14.92 5.04 12.06
N LYS A 68 -15.20 6.29 11.66
CA LYS A 68 -15.07 6.72 10.27
C LYS A 68 -13.66 6.54 9.74
N TRP A 69 -12.64 6.89 10.53
CA TRP A 69 -11.24 6.69 10.16
C TRP A 69 -10.91 5.20 9.97
N CYS A 70 -11.41 4.33 10.86
CA CYS A 70 -11.23 2.88 10.73
C CYS A 70 -11.87 2.32 9.45
N ASP A 71 -13.07 2.80 9.08
CA ASP A 71 -13.73 2.39 7.83
C ASP A 71 -12.92 2.83 6.60
N GLU A 72 -12.36 4.04 6.64
CA GLU A 72 -11.50 4.57 5.57
C GLU A 72 -10.15 3.82 5.49
N ASP A 73 -9.54 3.46 6.62
CA ASP A 73 -8.31 2.65 6.70
C ASP A 73 -8.53 1.26 6.10
N LEU A 74 -9.63 0.58 6.48
CA LEU A 74 -10.03 -0.70 5.90
C LEU A 74 -10.31 -0.59 4.40
N SER A 75 -10.91 0.51 3.94
CA SER A 75 -11.12 0.77 2.51
C SER A 75 -9.80 0.90 1.75
N ALA A 76 -8.79 1.53 2.34
CA ALA A 76 -7.45 1.64 1.78
C ALA A 76 -6.75 0.27 1.72
N CYS A 77 -6.82 -0.53 2.79
CA CYS A 77 -6.34 -1.92 2.82
C CYS A 77 -6.96 -2.76 1.71
N PHE A 78 -8.29 -2.78 1.64
CA PHE A 78 -9.03 -3.55 0.66
C PHE A 78 -8.70 -3.13 -0.79
N THR A 79 -8.57 -1.82 -1.01
CA THR A 79 -8.16 -1.27 -2.31
C THR A 79 -6.78 -1.81 -2.71
N MET A 80 -5.79 -1.73 -1.80
CA MET A 80 -4.43 -2.21 -2.08
C MET A 80 -4.44 -3.70 -2.39
N LEU A 81 -5.07 -4.53 -1.54
CA LEU A 81 -5.13 -5.98 -1.71
C LEU A 81 -5.85 -6.38 -3.00
N SER A 82 -6.99 -5.76 -3.31
CA SER A 82 -7.75 -6.05 -4.55
C SER A 82 -6.98 -5.72 -5.83
N CYS A 83 -5.99 -4.84 -5.72
CA CYS A 83 -5.07 -4.49 -6.81
C CYS A 83 -3.82 -5.39 -6.82
N MET A 84 -3.81 -6.55 -6.18
CA MET A 84 -2.71 -7.52 -6.23
C MET A 84 -3.19 -8.84 -6.85
N GLN A 85 -2.25 -9.66 -7.33
CA GLN A 85 -2.54 -11.05 -7.66
C GLN A 85 -2.83 -11.88 -6.39
N ASP A 86 -3.68 -12.90 -6.51
CA ASP A 86 -4.20 -13.67 -5.39
C ASP A 86 -3.13 -14.35 -4.53
N ASN A 87 -2.00 -14.75 -5.13
CA ASN A 87 -0.85 -15.30 -4.40
C ASN A 87 -0.22 -14.26 -3.47
N LEU A 88 -0.15 -13.00 -3.89
CA LEU A 88 0.36 -11.90 -3.06
C LEU A 88 -0.67 -11.50 -1.99
N ILE A 89 -1.97 -11.52 -2.29
CA ILE A 89 -3.00 -11.21 -1.30
C ILE A 89 -2.81 -12.07 -0.03
N ARG A 90 -2.60 -13.38 -0.18
CA ARG A 90 -2.34 -14.31 0.94
C ARG A 90 -1.11 -13.95 1.78
N GLU A 91 -0.10 -13.34 1.17
CA GLU A 91 1.12 -12.94 1.88
C GLU A 91 0.91 -11.67 2.71
N TYR A 92 0.09 -10.76 2.19
CA TYR A 92 -0.07 -9.40 2.72
C TYR A 92 -1.36 -9.17 3.52
N GLU A 93 -2.37 -10.06 3.45
CA GLU A 93 -3.66 -9.91 4.16
C GLU A 93 -3.52 -9.91 5.70
N LYS A 94 -2.40 -10.40 6.23
CA LYS A 94 -2.10 -10.39 7.67
C LYS A 94 -1.93 -8.97 8.24
N TYR A 95 -1.60 -7.98 7.41
CA TYR A 95 -1.41 -6.60 7.85
C TYR A 95 -2.76 -5.90 7.98
N GLN A 96 -3.10 -5.48 9.20
CA GLN A 96 -4.44 -5.01 9.53
C GLN A 96 -4.66 -3.53 9.20
N THR A 97 -3.59 -2.74 9.18
CA THR A 97 -3.67 -1.29 8.91
C THR A 97 -3.07 -0.92 7.56
N ALA A 98 -3.62 0.12 6.94
CA ALA A 98 -3.14 0.56 5.62
C ALA A 98 -1.67 1.00 5.68
N LYS A 99 -1.30 1.64 6.79
CA LYS A 99 0.08 2.04 7.11
C LYS A 99 1.05 0.86 7.17
N GLU A 100 0.71 -0.22 7.86
CA GLU A 100 1.58 -1.40 7.98
C GLU A 100 1.73 -2.10 6.64
N LEU A 101 0.62 -2.33 5.94
CA LEU A 101 0.60 -2.95 4.62
C LEU A 101 1.49 -2.16 3.65
N TRP A 102 1.29 -0.84 3.59
CA TRP A 102 2.07 0.06 2.75
C TRP A 102 3.57 0.04 3.08
N LYS A 103 3.91 0.05 4.37
CA LYS A 103 5.30 -0.01 4.83
C LYS A 103 5.98 -1.30 4.40
N VAL A 104 5.35 -2.46 4.61
CA VAL A 104 5.95 -3.76 4.27
C VAL A 104 6.12 -3.89 2.76
N LEU A 105 5.13 -3.47 1.96
CA LEU A 105 5.24 -3.46 0.50
C LEU A 105 6.43 -2.63 0.03
N LYS A 106 6.67 -1.46 0.62
CA LYS A 106 7.85 -0.64 0.30
C LYS A 106 9.16 -1.33 0.65
N VAL A 107 9.24 -1.97 1.81
CA VAL A 107 10.45 -2.67 2.26
C VAL A 107 10.75 -3.87 1.35
N ALA A 108 9.73 -4.71 1.09
CA ALA A 108 9.88 -5.89 0.24
C ALA A 108 10.36 -5.51 -1.17
N ASN A 109 9.80 -4.47 -1.78
CA ASN A 109 10.15 -4.08 -3.14
C ASN A 109 11.38 -3.17 -3.22
N GLY A 110 11.70 -2.42 -2.17
CA GLY A 110 12.94 -1.63 -2.07
C GLY A 110 14.19 -2.52 -1.97
N GLY A 111 14.10 -3.63 -1.23
CA GLY A 111 15.15 -4.65 -1.20
C GLY A 111 15.33 -5.34 -2.56
N THR A 112 14.24 -5.73 -3.21
CA THR A 112 14.28 -6.40 -4.52
C THR A 112 14.93 -5.53 -5.60
N LEU A 113 14.64 -4.22 -5.65
CA LEU A 113 15.27 -3.31 -6.62
C LEU A 113 16.78 -3.19 -6.43
N ALA A 114 17.26 -3.14 -5.18
CA ALA A 114 18.69 -3.10 -4.88
C ALA A 114 19.40 -4.40 -5.30
N THR A 115 18.78 -5.55 -5.04
CA THR A 115 19.31 -6.86 -5.45
C THR A 115 19.36 -7.00 -6.96
N ILE A 116 18.28 -6.63 -7.68
CA ILE A 116 18.23 -6.70 -9.15
C ILE A 116 19.31 -5.79 -9.76
N LEU A 117 19.48 -4.57 -9.24
CA LEU A 117 20.55 -3.68 -9.69
C LEU A 117 21.93 -4.31 -9.46
N GLY A 118 22.17 -4.88 -8.28
CA GLY A 118 23.40 -5.60 -7.98
C GLY A 118 23.67 -6.76 -8.95
N GLU A 119 22.67 -7.60 -9.23
CA GLU A 119 22.78 -8.71 -10.18
C GLU A 119 23.05 -8.24 -11.61
N LEU A 120 22.37 -7.17 -12.07
CA LEU A 120 22.57 -6.59 -13.38
C LEU A 120 23.99 -5.99 -13.52
N THR A 121 24.46 -5.29 -12.49
CA THR A 121 25.81 -4.73 -12.45
C THR A 121 26.88 -5.82 -12.45
N LEU A 122 26.69 -6.91 -11.71
CA LEU A 122 27.63 -8.04 -11.72
C LEU A 122 27.66 -8.74 -13.08
N LYS A 123 26.49 -8.97 -13.69
CA LYS A 123 26.40 -9.57 -15.04
C LYS A 123 27.09 -8.71 -16.09
N SER A 124 26.90 -7.38 -16.06
CA SER A 124 27.54 -6.49 -17.02
C SER A 124 29.05 -6.50 -16.85
N ILE A 125 29.56 -6.36 -15.62
CA ILE A 125 31.01 -6.43 -15.33
C ILE A 125 31.60 -7.76 -15.81
N ASN A 126 30.97 -8.89 -15.49
CA ASN A 126 31.48 -10.20 -15.89
C ASN A 126 31.52 -10.35 -17.42
N THR A 127 30.51 -9.83 -18.11
CA THR A 127 30.47 -9.81 -19.59
C THR A 127 31.62 -9.00 -20.17
N TYR A 128 31.89 -7.80 -19.62
CA TYR A 128 33.03 -6.97 -20.05
C TYR A 128 34.38 -7.64 -19.79
N LEU A 129 34.55 -8.32 -18.66
CA LEU A 129 35.79 -9.04 -18.34
C LEU A 129 35.99 -10.26 -19.26
N THR A 130 34.91 -10.92 -19.66
CA THR A 130 34.99 -12.08 -20.57
C THR A 130 35.34 -11.67 -22.00
N GLN A 131 34.85 -10.51 -22.45
CA GLN A 131 35.10 -9.99 -23.80
C GLN A 131 36.48 -9.36 -23.98
N ASN A 132 37.09 -8.78 -22.92
CA ASN A 132 38.41 -8.15 -22.99
C ASN A 132 39.58 -9.11 -22.69
N ASN A 133 39.29 -10.36 -22.34
CA ASN A 133 40.29 -11.42 -22.11
C ASN A 133 40.34 -12.45 -23.26
N GLN A 134 39.77 -12.11 -24.42
CA GLN A 134 39.93 -12.82 -25.71
C GLN A 134 40.70 -11.93 -26.69
#